data_AF-A0A8J4DLU9-F1
#
_entry.id   AF-A0A8J4DLU9-F1
#
_cell.length_a   1.000
_cell.length_b   1.000
_cell.length_c   1.000
_cell.angle_alpha   90.00
_cell.angle_beta   90.00
_cell.angle_gamma   90.00
#
_symmetry.space_group_name_H-M   'P 1'
#
loop_
_entity.id
_entity.type
_entity.pdbx_description
1 polymer ?
#
loop_
_entity_poly.entity_id
_entity_poly.type
_entity_poly.pdbx_seq_one_letter_code
_entity_poly.pdbx_strand_id
1 'polypeptide(L)'
;MAWSGGAEPGTEVNPSAVAAMAERGIDVVVTMGCGDACPVFPGTRYENWDLDDPAGRDLAAVRPIRDDLERRVRALLGELGVAALRGAPGPGR
;
A
#
# COMPACT_ATOMS: atom_id res chain seq x y z
N MET A 1 18.99 -7.38 -8.62
CA MET A 1 18.05 -6.27 -8.88
C MET A 1 16.66 -6.87 -8.94
N ALA A 2 15.90 -6.77 -7.85
CA ALA A 2 14.51 -7.23 -7.80
C ALA A 2 13.61 -6.02 -8.07
N TRP A 3 12.84 -6.08 -9.15
CA TRP A 3 11.75 -5.16 -9.42
C TRP A 3 10.51 -5.75 -8.74
N SER A 4 9.96 -5.08 -7.73
CA SER A 4 8.69 -5.49 -7.11
C SER A 4 7.45 -5.01 -7.88
N GLY A 5 7.61 -4.52 -9.11
CA GLY A 5 6.55 -3.88 -9.86
C GLY A 5 5.89 -4.81 -10.88
N GLY A 6 5.14 -5.82 -10.42
CA GLY A 6 4.09 -6.41 -11.26
C GLY A 6 2.92 -5.44 -11.29
N ALA A 7 2.62 -4.86 -12.45
CA ALA A 7 1.45 -3.98 -12.64
C ALA A 7 0.12 -4.75 -12.68
N GLU A 8 0.17 -6.08 -12.54
CA GLU A 8 -0.99 -6.96 -12.47
C GLU A 8 -1.23 -7.37 -11.01
N PRO A 9 -2.49 -7.37 -10.54
CA PRO A 9 -2.78 -7.78 -9.17
C PRO A 9 -2.32 -9.23 -8.96
N GLY A 10 -1.33 -9.41 -8.09
CA GLY A 10 -0.90 -10.73 -7.65
C GLY A 10 -1.98 -11.34 -6.75
N THR A 11 -2.25 -12.63 -6.91
CA THR A 11 -3.19 -13.37 -6.06
C THR A 11 -2.58 -13.77 -4.71
N GLU A 12 -1.30 -13.52 -4.51
CA GLU A 12 -0.56 -13.89 -3.30
C GLU A 12 0.43 -12.77 -2.93
N VAL A 13 0.62 -12.57 -1.62
CA VAL A 13 1.62 -11.65 -1.08
C VAL A 13 3.02 -12.24 -1.20
N ASN A 14 4.02 -11.44 -1.59
CA ASN A 14 5.39 -11.93 -1.72
C ASN A 14 5.97 -12.30 -0.34
N PRO A 15 6.31 -13.58 -0.07
CA PRO A 15 6.73 -14.02 1.25
C PRO A 15 8.09 -13.44 1.67
N SER A 16 8.99 -13.17 0.72
CA SER A 16 10.28 -12.53 1.01
C SER A 16 10.12 -11.05 1.39
N ALA A 17 9.19 -10.35 0.75
CA ALA A 17 8.84 -8.98 1.13
C ALA A 17 8.22 -8.95 2.53
N VAL A 18 7.29 -9.88 2.81
CA VAL A 18 6.66 -10.05 4.13
C VAL A 18 7.71 -10.28 5.22
N ALA A 19 8.65 -11.21 5.01
CA ALA A 19 9.71 -11.50 5.98
C ALA A 19 10.59 -10.26 6.22
N ALA A 20 11.00 -9.56 5.16
CA ALA A 20 11.82 -8.35 5.29
C ALA A 20 11.09 -7.19 6.00
N MET A 21 9.76 -7.06 5.81
CA MET A 21 8.94 -6.07 6.52
C MET A 21 8.81 -6.44 8.01
N ALA A 22 8.59 -7.71 8.33
CA ALA A 22 8.47 -8.19 9.71
C ALA A 22 9.75 -7.94 10.53
N GLU A 23 10.93 -8.11 9.93
CA GLU A 23 12.21 -7.80 10.58
C GLU A 23 12.37 -6.32 10.94
N ARG A 24 11.84 -5.42 10.12
CA ARG A 24 11.94 -3.96 10.34
C ARG A 24 10.86 -3.41 11.26
N GLY A 25 9.83 -4.20 11.55
CA GLY A 25 8.64 -3.76 12.27
C GLY A 25 7.58 -3.18 11.32
N ILE A 26 6.32 -3.49 11.61
CA ILE A 26 5.16 -3.03 10.84
C ILE A 26 4.21 -2.34 11.81
N ASP A 27 4.01 -1.02 11.64
CA ASP A 27 3.12 -0.24 12.49
C ASP A 27 1.65 -0.36 12.05
N VAL A 28 1.41 -0.44 10.74
CA VAL A 28 0.07 -0.53 10.16
C VAL A 28 0.04 -1.44 8.93
N VAL A 29 -1.01 -2.23 8.80
CA VAL A 29 -1.37 -3.00 7.60
C VAL A 29 -2.71 -2.49 7.10
N VAL A 30 -2.77 -2.10 5.83
CA VAL A 30 -4.00 -1.63 5.16
C VAL A 30 -4.38 -2.61 4.05
N THR A 31 -5.61 -3.11 4.07
CA THR A 31 -6.16 -4.00 3.03
C THR A 31 -7.22 -3.29 2.20
N MET A 32 -7.28 -3.62 0.90
CA MET A 32 -8.16 -3.00 -0.11
C MET A 32 -8.83 -4.07 -0.95
N GLY A 33 -9.79 -4.78 -0.35
CA GLY A 33 -10.38 -5.97 -0.96
C GLY A 33 -9.41 -7.17 -0.94
N CYS A 34 -9.96 -8.38 -0.77
CA CYS A 34 -9.26 -9.63 -0.40
C CYS A 34 -8.79 -9.68 1.06
N GLY A 35 -9.74 -9.48 1.99
CA GLY A 35 -9.55 -9.38 3.44
C GLY A 35 -8.96 -10.60 4.17
N ASP A 36 -8.32 -11.55 3.50
CA ASP A 36 -7.90 -12.83 4.10
C ASP A 36 -6.47 -13.27 3.73
N ALA A 37 -5.77 -12.57 2.82
CA ALA A 37 -4.44 -12.99 2.35
C ALA A 37 -3.26 -12.43 3.17
N CYS A 38 -3.52 -11.54 4.14
CA CYS A 38 -2.44 -10.88 4.88
C CYS A 38 -2.04 -11.64 6.15
N PRO A 39 -0.74 -11.89 6.38
CA PRO A 39 -0.26 -12.46 7.63
C PRO A 39 -0.54 -11.54 8.83
N VAL A 40 -0.77 -12.16 10.00
CA VAL A 40 -1.04 -11.45 11.27
C VAL A 40 0.27 -11.11 11.98
N PHE A 41 0.46 -9.83 12.29
CA PHE A 41 1.63 -9.28 12.98
C PHE A 41 1.21 -8.74 14.36
N PRO A 42 1.87 -9.17 15.44
CA PRO A 42 1.53 -8.74 16.79
C PRO A 42 1.90 -7.27 17.02
N GLY A 43 0.99 -6.51 17.62
CA GLY A 43 1.19 -5.07 17.91
C GLY A 43 0.94 -4.14 16.71
N THR A 44 0.56 -4.68 15.55
CA THR A 44 0.30 -3.94 14.32
C THR A 44 -1.16 -3.51 14.22
N ARG A 45 -1.42 -2.27 13.81
CA ARG A 45 -2.78 -1.78 13.52
C ARG A 45 -3.24 -2.32 12.16
N TYR A 46 -4.44 -2.88 12.10
CA TYR A 46 -5.05 -3.37 10.85
C TYR A 46 -6.18 -2.46 10.42
N GLU A 47 -6.19 -2.04 9.16
CA GLU A 47 -7.26 -1.27 8.55
C GLU A 47 -7.76 -1.95 7.29
N ASN A 48 -9.07 -2.04 7.15
CA ASN A 48 -9.70 -2.46 5.90
C ASN A 48 -10.37 -1.25 5.26
N TRP A 49 -9.88 -0.83 4.11
CA TRP A 49 -10.45 0.28 3.35
C TRP A 49 -11.32 -0.28 2.24
N ASP A 50 -12.63 -0.05 2.38
CA ASP A 50 -13.58 -0.31 1.30
C ASP A 50 -13.33 0.72 0.19
N LEU A 51 -12.87 0.20 -0.95
CA LEU A 51 -12.56 0.93 -2.18
C LEU A 51 -13.11 0.13 -3.36
N ASP A 52 -13.75 0.83 -4.27
CA ASP A 52 -14.19 0.28 -5.55
C ASP A 52 -13.01 -0.34 -6.33
N ASP A 53 -13.22 -1.54 -6.88
CA ASP A 53 -12.22 -2.17 -7.76
C ASP A 53 -12.10 -1.40 -9.09
N PRO A 54 -10.92 -0.84 -9.42
CA PRO A 54 -10.70 -0.12 -10.66
C PRO A 54 -10.55 -1.04 -11.89
N ALA A 55 -10.43 -2.36 -11.72
CA ALA A 55 -10.17 -3.29 -12.81
C ALA A 55 -11.24 -3.19 -13.91
N GLY A 56 -10.79 -3.05 -15.16
CA GLY A 56 -11.67 -2.95 -16.34
C GLY A 56 -12.46 -1.65 -16.47
N ARG A 57 -12.32 -0.69 -15.55
CA ARG A 57 -12.96 0.64 -15.64
C ARG A 57 -12.12 1.62 -16.47
N ASP A 58 -12.76 2.67 -16.98
CA ASP A 58 -12.06 3.73 -17.72
C ASP A 58 -11.34 4.72 -16.79
N LEU A 59 -10.47 5.57 -17.35
CA LEU A 59 -9.72 6.55 -16.56
C LEU A 59 -10.63 7.55 -15.82
N ALA A 60 -11.82 7.85 -16.34
CA ALA A 60 -12.72 8.77 -15.69
C ALA A 60 -13.31 8.17 -14.41
N ALA A 61 -13.61 6.86 -14.42
CA ALA A 61 -14.07 6.11 -13.26
C ALA A 61 -12.95 5.76 -12.27
N VAL A 62 -11.70 5.57 -12.74
CA VAL A 62 -10.55 5.26 -11.87
C VAL A 62 -10.04 6.47 -11.09
N ARG A 63 -10.09 7.68 -11.68
CA ARG A 63 -9.57 8.91 -11.04
C ARG A 63 -10.18 9.17 -9.65
N PRO A 64 -11.52 9.12 -9.46
CA PRO A 64 -12.12 9.28 -8.14
C PRO A 64 -11.64 8.26 -7.10
N ILE A 65 -11.45 6.99 -7.52
CA ILE A 65 -10.98 5.91 -6.63
C ILE A 65 -9.55 6.21 -6.15
N ARG A 66 -8.68 6.60 -7.09
CA ARG A 66 -7.30 7.01 -6.77
C ARG A 66 -7.26 8.24 -5.86
N ASP A 67 -8.12 9.22 -6.10
CA ASP A 67 -8.13 10.47 -5.33
C ASP A 67 -8.64 10.23 -3.89
N ASP A 68 -9.59 9.31 -3.70
CA ASP A 68 -10.00 8.85 -2.37
C ASP A 68 -8.87 8.10 -1.67
N LEU A 69 -8.22 7.17 -2.36
CA LEU A 69 -7.05 6.47 -1.86
C LEU A 69 -5.95 7.44 -1.42
N GLU A 70 -5.62 8.43 -2.25
CA GLU A 70 -4.63 9.46 -1.94
C GLU A 70 -4.99 10.22 -0.66
N ARG A 71 -6.25 10.63 -0.52
CA ARG A 71 -6.72 11.33 0.69
C ARG A 71 -6.55 10.47 1.94
N ARG A 72 -6.93 9.19 1.90
CA ARG A 72 -6.81 8.28 3.04
C ARG A 72 -5.34 8.01 3.40
N VAL A 73 -4.48 7.78 2.41
CA VAL A 73 -3.03 7.62 2.62
C VAL A 73 -2.43 8.86 3.26
N ARG A 74 -2.78 10.07 2.78
CA ARG A 74 -2.27 11.32 3.35
C ARG A 74 -2.71 11.52 4.81
N ALA A 75 -3.95 11.18 5.14
CA ALA A 75 -4.46 11.24 6.50
C ALA A 75 -3.68 10.28 7.42
N LEU A 76 -3.51 9.02 6.99
CA LEU A 76 -2.78 8.00 7.74
C LEU A 76 -1.32 8.41 7.96
N LEU A 77 -0.63 8.94 6.95
CA LEU A 77 0.74 9.44 7.10
C LEU A 77 0.81 10.59 8.12
N GLY A 78 -0.21 11.45 8.16
CA GLY A 78 -0.34 12.50 9.16
C GLY A 78 -0.51 11.96 10.58
N GLU A 79 -1.37 10.94 10.77
CA GLU A 79 -1.55 10.25 12.05
C GLU A 79 -0.26 9.59 12.55
N LEU A 80 0.49 8.97 11.65
CA LEU A 80 1.75 8.30 11.97
C LEU A 80 2.94 9.27 12.14
N GLY A 81 2.74 10.57 11.90
CA GLY A 81 3.82 11.56 11.94
C GLY A 81 4.90 11.36 10.87
N VAL A 82 4.58 10.60 9.80
CA VAL A 82 5.51 10.34 8.70
C VAL A 82 5.50 11.54 7.76
N ALA A 83 6.59 12.30 7.75
CA ALA A 83 6.79 13.31 6.72
C ALA A 83 6.90 12.60 5.36
N ALA A 84 5.93 12.84 4.47
CA ALA A 84 6.02 12.38 3.09
C ALA A 84 7.38 12.79 2.53
N LEU A 85 8.18 11.81 2.13
CA LEU A 85 9.47 12.03 1.49
C LEU A 85 9.23 12.97 0.29
N ARG A 86 9.57 14.25 0.44
CA ARG A 86 9.84 15.09 -0.73
C ARG A 86 10.96 14.38 -1.44
N GLY A 87 10.69 13.85 -2.64
CA GLY A 87 11.62 13.01 -3.37
C GLY A 87 13.03 13.56 -3.26
N ALA A 88 13.91 12.81 -2.60
CA ALA A 88 15.33 13.13 -2.65
C ALA A 88 15.70 13.14 -4.14
N PRO A 89 16.38 14.18 -4.65
CA PRO A 89 16.94 14.11 -5.99
C PRO A 89 17.85 12.88 -6.02
N GLY A 90 17.51 11.91 -6.87
CA GLY A 90 18.37 10.76 -7.08
C GLY A 90 19.77 11.22 -7.51
N PRO A 91 20.85 10.48 -7.17
CA PRO A 91 22.16 10.81 -7.71
C PRO A 91 22.06 10.78 -9.23
N GLY A 92 22.18 11.96 -9.85
CA GLY A 92 22.17 12.11 -11.29
C GLY A 92 23.20 11.19 -11.93
N ARG A 93 22.75 10.41 -12.90
CA ARG A 93 23.61 9.87 -13.94
C ARG A 93 23.58 10.85 -15.10
#